data_AF-A0A6B8J3J7-F1
#
_entry.id   AF-A0A6B8J3J7-F1
#
_cell.length_a   1.000
_cell.length_b   1.000
_cell.length_c   1.000
_cell.angle_alpha   90.00
_cell.angle_beta   90.00
_cell.angle_gamma   90.00
#
_symmetry.space_group_name_H-M   'P 1'
#
loop_
_entity.id
_entity.type
_entity.pdbx_description
1 polymer ?
#
loop_
_entity_poly.entity_id
_entity_poly.type
_entity_poly.pdbx_seq_one_letter_code
_entity_poly.pdbx_strand_id
1 'polypeptide(L)'
;MSEELALKLNDFTTKGYVIAPAGYGKTHLIAMAVKAASKKQLILTHTFAGVNSIKAKMTALGVPSSKYQIDTIASWSLRLCLAYPKTSGWKVEHPTSKQWNKLYECCSGLLGKQFVRRVVAATYAGVYVDEYQDCSDMQHGLVCVFAEFMPCRILGDPMQAIFDFGGDEGKPVDWTASVYPTFTCLGQLDTPWRWRTTGDPKLGDWLKKARETLEQGQKIDLSNGLPACVKRAHTTPEFLASKQYSSLMDLLGNHDSVIALHGGDQQSKNKTHLLARTMGGKFSSIEEVEGKDLHSFIKKLVAAPTTQQGFLLALVFSKKCFTGIGDTLTAGTKKGEVAKQSKVTKYPLVLHAANAYLNSPTSSHLRAFFLALKDNPKTSAYRRDLLYRFLNVLKIHIDGGGATLVDAANQYQREMRRTGRPISHRKLIGTTLLVKGLEYDHAVILDADTLDAKDLYVAMTRGAKTLTIIGEQRYLPVR
;
A
#
# COMPACT_ATOMS: atom_id res chain seq x y z
N MET A 1 19.69 -6.30 -18.67
CA MET A 1 18.83 -5.10 -18.78
C MET A 1 19.53 -4.15 -19.73
N SER A 2 18.85 -3.43 -20.65
CA SER A 2 19.57 -2.68 -21.68
C SER A 2 20.24 -1.43 -21.09
N GLU A 3 21.56 -1.49 -20.93
CA GLU A 3 22.40 -0.32 -20.64
C GLU A 3 22.14 0.81 -21.62
N GLU A 4 21.85 0.48 -22.89
CA GLU A 4 21.44 1.41 -23.92
C GLU A 4 20.23 2.27 -23.53
N LEU A 5 19.16 1.67 -22.96
CA LEU A 5 17.99 2.45 -22.54
C LEU A 5 18.33 3.34 -21.34
N ALA A 6 19.20 2.89 -20.43
CA ALA A 6 19.65 3.69 -19.30
C ALA A 6 20.46 4.92 -19.77
N LEU A 7 21.35 4.73 -20.75
CA LEU A 7 22.13 5.81 -21.37
C LEU A 7 21.23 6.76 -22.14
N LYS A 8 20.33 6.23 -22.99
CA LYS A 8 19.32 7.04 -23.70
C LYS A 8 18.48 7.87 -22.74
N LEU A 9 18.05 7.26 -21.62
CA LEU A 9 17.30 7.96 -20.60
C LEU A 9 18.16 9.04 -19.92
N ASN A 10 19.44 8.75 -19.64
CA ASN A 10 20.38 9.72 -19.09
C ASN A 10 20.62 10.92 -20.03
N ASP A 11 20.84 10.67 -21.31
CA ASP A 11 21.27 11.68 -22.27
C ASP A 11 20.10 12.50 -22.82
N PHE A 12 18.85 12.07 -22.58
CA PHE A 12 17.67 12.80 -23.03
C PHE A 12 17.50 14.12 -22.27
N THR A 13 17.52 15.24 -23.00
CA THR A 13 17.58 16.60 -22.45
C THR A 13 16.25 17.34 -22.37
N THR A 14 15.18 16.79 -22.94
CA THR A 14 13.84 17.40 -22.91
C THR A 14 12.88 16.58 -22.04
N LYS A 15 11.62 16.40 -22.45
CA LYS A 15 10.59 15.64 -21.72
C LYS A 15 10.28 14.31 -22.40
N GLY A 16 10.57 13.21 -21.72
CA GLY A 16 10.48 11.87 -22.29
C GLY A 16 9.89 10.86 -21.31
N TYR A 17 9.33 9.78 -21.84
CA TYR A 17 8.73 8.71 -21.05
C TYR A 17 9.27 7.33 -21.41
N VAL A 18 9.22 6.42 -20.43
CA VAL A 18 9.46 4.99 -20.63
C VAL A 18 8.27 4.19 -20.10
N ILE A 19 7.77 3.28 -20.93
CA ILE A 19 6.77 2.29 -20.50
C ILE A 19 7.49 1.20 -19.71
N ALA A 20 7.09 1.00 -18.46
CA ALA A 20 7.81 0.15 -17.52
C ALA A 20 6.84 -0.74 -16.74
N PRO A 21 6.47 -1.92 -17.29
CA PRO A 21 5.49 -2.83 -16.70
C PRO A 21 5.89 -3.38 -15.32
N ALA A 22 4.90 -3.92 -14.59
CA ALA A 22 5.11 -4.47 -13.25
C ALA A 22 6.19 -5.56 -13.25
N GLY A 23 7.25 -5.39 -12.45
CA GLY A 23 8.29 -6.42 -12.30
C GLY A 23 9.36 -6.43 -13.41
N TYR A 24 9.40 -5.41 -14.28
CA TYR A 24 10.35 -5.33 -15.39
C TYR A 24 11.61 -4.51 -15.07
N GLY A 25 11.79 -4.09 -13.81
CA GLY A 25 13.03 -3.44 -13.37
C GLY A 25 13.05 -1.91 -13.49
N LYS A 26 11.90 -1.24 -13.47
CA LYS A 26 11.76 0.24 -13.52
C LYS A 26 12.73 0.99 -12.60
N THR A 27 12.73 0.67 -11.30
CA THR A 27 13.61 1.34 -10.32
C THR A 27 15.10 1.06 -10.56
N HIS A 28 15.42 -0.09 -11.16
CA HIS A 28 16.79 -0.43 -11.55
C HIS A 28 17.22 0.37 -12.79
N LEU A 29 16.34 0.54 -13.78
CA LEU A 29 16.60 1.40 -14.94
C LEU A 29 16.91 2.84 -14.51
N ILE A 30 16.11 3.40 -13.59
CA ILE A 30 16.38 4.74 -13.03
C ILE A 30 17.77 4.78 -12.39
N ALA A 31 18.11 3.78 -11.58
CA ALA A 31 19.40 3.73 -10.90
C ALA A 31 20.59 3.60 -11.88
N MET A 32 20.44 2.83 -12.96
CA MET A 32 21.45 2.76 -14.03
C MET A 32 21.61 4.11 -14.76
N ALA A 33 20.50 4.78 -15.09
CA ALA A 33 20.54 6.08 -15.76
C ALA A 33 21.23 7.14 -14.88
N VAL A 34 20.91 7.17 -13.58
CA VAL A 34 21.55 8.08 -12.61
C VAL A 34 23.03 7.74 -12.39
N LYS A 35 23.43 6.46 -12.49
CA LYS A 35 24.84 6.06 -12.44
C LYS A 35 25.65 6.71 -13.57
N ALA A 36 25.09 6.71 -14.78
CA ALA A 36 25.68 7.33 -15.97
C ALA A 36 25.69 8.87 -15.92
N ALA A 37 24.82 9.49 -15.12
CA ALA A 37 24.74 10.93 -15.00
C ALA A 37 26.04 11.57 -14.49
N SER A 38 26.43 12.69 -15.08
CA SER A 38 27.59 13.49 -14.66
C SER A 38 27.28 14.40 -13.46
N LYS A 39 26.01 14.74 -13.26
CA LYS A 39 25.54 15.68 -12.22
C LYS A 39 24.38 15.09 -11.43
N LYS A 40 24.12 15.69 -10.26
CA LYS A 40 23.07 15.28 -9.34
C LYS A 40 21.69 15.26 -10.00
N GLN A 41 20.95 14.18 -9.83
CA GLN A 41 19.59 13.98 -10.36
C GLN A 41 18.56 14.06 -9.23
N LEU A 42 17.39 14.62 -9.52
CA LEU A 42 16.22 14.53 -8.63
C LEU A 42 15.36 13.34 -9.05
N ILE A 43 14.97 12.48 -8.11
CA ILE A 43 14.09 11.35 -8.36
C ILE A 43 12.88 11.48 -7.45
N LEU A 44 11.70 11.51 -8.05
CA LEU A 44 10.42 11.66 -7.37
C LEU A 44 9.58 10.39 -7.53
N THR A 45 8.88 10.02 -6.46
CA THR A 45 7.93 8.89 -6.44
C THR A 45 6.75 9.24 -5.50
N HIS A 46 5.80 8.33 -5.35
CA HIS A 46 4.58 8.57 -4.57
C HIS A 46 4.72 8.20 -3.09
N THR A 47 5.50 7.16 -2.79
CA THR A 47 5.52 6.56 -1.45
C THR A 47 6.94 6.46 -0.90
N PHE A 48 7.07 6.46 0.43
CA PHE A 48 8.36 6.20 1.08
C PHE A 48 8.87 4.78 0.79
N ALA A 49 7.98 3.81 0.54
CA ALA A 49 8.39 2.49 0.05
C ALA A 49 9.07 2.58 -1.32
N GLY A 50 8.55 3.39 -2.24
CA GLY A 50 9.21 3.72 -3.52
C GLY A 50 10.57 4.37 -3.29
N VAL A 51 10.66 5.35 -2.39
CA VAL A 51 11.94 6.02 -2.03
C VAL A 51 12.97 5.00 -1.55
N ASN A 52 12.58 4.11 -0.63
CA ASN A 52 13.47 3.10 -0.07
C ASN A 52 13.88 2.06 -1.13
N SER A 53 12.96 1.65 -2.01
CA SER A 53 13.24 0.74 -3.12
C SER A 53 14.28 1.31 -4.08
N ILE A 54 14.11 2.56 -4.52
CA ILE A 54 15.06 3.23 -5.41
C ILE A 54 16.42 3.41 -4.70
N LYS A 55 16.44 3.83 -3.43
CA LYS A 55 17.68 3.94 -2.63
C LYS A 55 18.43 2.61 -2.53
N ALA A 56 17.71 1.50 -2.32
CA ALA A 56 18.31 0.17 -2.29
C ALA A 56 18.95 -0.19 -3.64
N LYS A 57 18.30 0.13 -4.76
CA LYS A 57 18.89 -0.07 -6.11
C LYS A 57 20.09 0.82 -6.37
N MET A 58 20.06 2.09 -5.96
CA MET A 58 21.22 3.00 -6.04
C MET A 58 22.42 2.41 -5.28
N THR A 59 22.19 1.96 -4.04
CA THR A 59 23.22 1.36 -3.18
C THR A 59 23.79 0.09 -3.82
N ALA A 60 22.92 -0.81 -4.29
CA ALA A 60 23.35 -2.05 -4.93
C ALA A 60 24.17 -1.82 -6.21
N LEU A 61 23.92 -0.74 -6.94
CA LEU A 61 24.68 -0.37 -8.15
C LEU A 61 25.92 0.49 -7.88
N GLY A 62 26.18 0.83 -6.60
CA GLY A 62 27.30 1.67 -6.20
C GLY A 62 27.18 3.13 -6.65
N VAL A 63 25.95 3.63 -6.80
CA VAL A 63 25.74 5.04 -7.19
C VAL A 63 26.09 5.94 -5.99
N PRO A 64 27.02 6.90 -6.13
CA PRO A 64 27.36 7.81 -5.05
C PRO A 64 26.15 8.64 -4.60
N SER A 65 25.96 8.81 -3.28
CA SER A 65 24.84 9.58 -2.71
C SER A 65 24.85 11.05 -3.15
N SER A 66 26.00 11.59 -3.55
CA SER A 66 26.12 12.94 -4.13
C SER A 66 25.46 13.08 -5.51
N LYS A 67 25.25 11.97 -6.24
CA LYS A 67 24.63 11.97 -7.57
C LYS A 67 23.11 11.97 -7.55
N TYR A 68 22.45 11.83 -6.40
CA TYR A 68 20.99 11.78 -6.37
C TYR A 68 20.35 12.45 -5.15
N GLN A 69 19.12 12.88 -5.34
CA GLN A 69 18.16 13.14 -4.28
C GLN A 69 16.90 12.33 -4.60
N ILE A 70 16.42 11.53 -3.63
CA ILE A 70 15.20 10.72 -3.80
C ILE A 70 14.20 11.15 -2.74
N ASP A 71 13.03 11.62 -3.17
CA ASP A 71 11.95 12.08 -2.30
C ASP A 71 10.59 11.62 -2.85
N THR A 72 9.54 11.72 -2.01
CA THR A 72 8.19 11.70 -2.56
C THR A 72 7.86 13.07 -3.17
N ILE A 73 6.99 13.10 -4.20
CA ILE A 73 6.50 14.36 -4.82
C ILE A 73 5.96 15.30 -3.72
N ALA A 74 5.17 14.75 -2.81
CA ALA A 74 4.59 15.47 -1.66
C ALA A 74 5.66 16.07 -0.74
N SER A 75 6.65 15.28 -0.30
CA SER A 75 7.68 15.73 0.64
C SER A 75 8.60 16.77 0.02
N TRP A 76 8.96 16.58 -1.25
CA TRP A 76 9.81 17.53 -1.97
C TRP A 76 9.10 18.88 -2.15
N SER A 77 7.82 18.85 -2.58
CA SER A 77 7.00 20.05 -2.78
C SER A 77 6.80 20.81 -1.46
N LEU A 78 6.49 20.09 -0.38
CA LEU A 78 6.33 20.67 0.96
C LEU A 78 7.61 21.38 1.41
N ARG A 79 8.76 20.71 1.28
CA ARG A 79 10.05 21.27 1.67
C ARG A 79 10.40 22.53 0.88
N LEU A 80 10.15 22.54 -0.43
CA LEU A 80 10.41 23.73 -1.26
C LEU A 80 9.49 24.90 -0.85
N CYS A 81 8.20 24.63 -0.70
CA CYS A 81 7.22 25.65 -0.30
C CYS A 81 7.53 26.26 1.07
N LEU A 82 7.92 25.44 2.06
CA LEU A 82 8.30 25.88 3.41
C LEU A 82 9.64 26.62 3.46
N ALA A 83 10.54 26.40 2.50
CA ALA A 83 11.78 27.19 2.39
C ALA A 83 11.52 28.63 1.91
N TYR A 84 10.41 28.85 1.19
CA TYR A 84 10.01 30.17 0.68
C TYR A 84 8.57 30.53 1.06
N PRO A 85 8.21 30.53 2.35
CA PRO A 85 6.80 30.54 2.80
C PRO A 85 6.05 31.82 2.42
N LYS A 86 6.77 32.96 2.32
CA LYS A 86 6.20 34.24 1.85
C LYS A 86 5.91 34.21 0.35
N THR A 87 6.81 33.65 -0.45
CA THR A 87 6.69 33.63 -1.92
C THR A 87 5.75 32.53 -2.41
N SER A 88 5.75 31.37 -1.75
CA SER A 88 4.87 30.24 -2.06
C SER A 88 3.45 30.44 -1.56
N GLY A 89 3.26 31.31 -0.56
CA GLY A 89 1.99 31.44 0.17
C GLY A 89 1.69 30.25 1.09
N TRP A 90 2.67 29.39 1.39
CA TRP A 90 2.49 28.16 2.17
C TRP A 90 3.24 28.20 3.50
N LYS A 91 2.55 27.87 4.61
CA LYS A 91 3.14 27.83 5.96
C LYS A 91 2.79 26.57 6.76
N VAL A 92 2.00 25.66 6.20
CA VAL A 92 1.48 24.49 6.92
C VAL A 92 2.50 23.37 6.87
N GLU A 93 3.11 23.03 8.01
CA GLU A 93 4.12 21.95 8.08
C GLU A 93 3.51 20.54 8.00
N HIS A 94 2.23 20.40 8.36
CA HIS A 94 1.54 19.11 8.40
C HIS A 94 0.22 19.20 7.60
N PRO A 95 0.29 19.10 6.26
CA PRO A 95 -0.89 19.20 5.43
C PRO A 95 -1.87 18.04 5.69
N THR A 96 -3.16 18.37 5.77
CA THR A 96 -4.26 17.41 5.75
C THR A 96 -4.54 16.91 4.33
N SER A 97 -5.36 15.85 4.16
CA SER A 97 -5.64 15.27 2.83
C SER A 97 -6.11 16.32 1.80
N LYS A 98 -7.00 17.23 2.20
CA LYS A 98 -7.54 18.30 1.34
C LYS A 98 -6.53 19.39 0.97
N GLN A 99 -5.44 19.49 1.73
CA GLN A 99 -4.43 20.56 1.59
C GLN A 99 -3.35 20.21 0.56
N TRP A 100 -3.18 18.94 0.19
CA TRP A 100 -2.12 18.53 -0.75
C TRP A 100 -2.28 19.15 -2.14
N ASN A 101 -3.51 19.23 -2.67
CA ASN A 101 -3.74 19.87 -3.97
C ASN A 101 -3.32 21.34 -3.96
N LYS A 102 -3.68 22.07 -2.90
CA LYS A 102 -3.26 23.47 -2.76
C LYS A 102 -1.75 23.61 -2.61
N LEU A 103 -1.10 22.68 -1.91
CA LEU A 103 0.36 22.65 -1.83
C LEU A 103 1.01 22.50 -3.21
N TYR A 104 0.50 21.59 -4.05
CA TYR A 104 1.04 21.39 -5.40
C TYR A 104 0.85 22.62 -6.28
N GLU A 105 -0.32 23.29 -6.20
CA GLU A 105 -0.57 24.56 -6.88
C GLU A 105 0.43 25.65 -6.44
N CYS A 106 0.62 25.83 -5.13
CA CYS A 106 1.60 26.75 -4.57
C CYS A 106 3.03 26.41 -5.03
N CYS A 107 3.38 25.13 -5.07
CA CYS A 107 4.71 24.68 -5.50
C CYS A 107 4.94 24.95 -6.99
N SER A 108 3.94 24.70 -7.84
CA SER A 108 3.99 25.03 -9.27
C SER A 108 4.15 26.54 -9.49
N GLY A 109 3.38 27.36 -8.78
CA GLY A 109 3.51 28.81 -8.83
C GLY A 109 4.89 29.32 -8.36
N LEU A 110 5.47 28.67 -7.34
CA LEU A 110 6.82 28.96 -6.87
C LEU A 110 7.88 28.58 -7.90
N LEU A 111 7.77 27.40 -8.55
CA LEU A 111 8.66 26.99 -9.63
C LEU A 111 8.52 27.85 -10.89
N GLY A 112 7.40 28.55 -11.06
CA GLY A 112 7.25 29.60 -12.07
C GLY A 112 8.18 30.81 -11.87
N LYS A 113 8.77 30.99 -10.68
CA LYS A 113 9.68 32.12 -10.39
C LYS A 113 11.11 31.82 -10.86
N GLN A 114 11.67 32.74 -11.65
CA GLN A 114 13.03 32.62 -12.23
C GLN A 114 14.13 32.30 -11.20
N PHE A 115 14.12 32.95 -10.04
CA PHE A 115 15.14 32.70 -9.02
C PHE A 115 15.06 31.26 -8.45
N VAL A 116 13.85 30.72 -8.31
CA VAL A 116 13.64 29.33 -7.85
C VAL A 116 14.13 28.36 -8.91
N ARG A 117 13.82 28.59 -10.19
CA ARG A 117 14.33 27.78 -11.30
C ARG A 117 15.86 27.73 -11.30
N ARG A 118 16.53 28.87 -11.07
CA ARG A 118 18.00 28.93 -10.96
C ARG A 118 18.53 28.09 -9.80
N VAL A 119 17.91 28.17 -8.62
CA VAL A 119 18.30 27.36 -7.46
C VAL A 119 18.13 25.86 -7.73
N VAL A 120 16.99 25.46 -8.31
CA VAL A 120 16.71 24.06 -8.64
C VAL A 120 17.66 23.54 -9.71
N ALA A 121 17.87 24.29 -10.81
CA ALA A 121 18.78 23.91 -11.90
C ALA A 121 20.26 23.95 -11.49
N ALA A 122 20.65 24.75 -10.50
CA ALA A 122 21.97 24.71 -9.90
C ALA A 122 22.18 23.46 -9.02
N THR A 123 21.09 22.91 -8.46
CA THR A 123 21.14 21.73 -7.57
C THR A 123 21.01 20.42 -8.35
N TYR A 124 20.17 20.39 -9.38
CA TYR A 124 19.82 19.18 -10.12
C TYR A 124 19.96 19.40 -11.62
N ALA A 125 20.54 18.42 -12.31
CA ALA A 125 20.67 18.47 -13.77
C ALA A 125 19.47 17.85 -14.53
N GLY A 126 18.56 17.17 -13.83
CA GLY A 126 17.39 16.53 -14.42
C GLY A 126 16.48 15.95 -13.34
N VAL A 127 15.24 15.66 -13.72
CA VAL A 127 14.25 15.00 -12.86
C VAL A 127 13.80 13.67 -13.47
N TYR A 128 13.68 12.65 -12.60
CA TYR A 128 13.00 11.40 -12.89
C TYR A 128 11.74 11.31 -12.06
N VAL A 129 10.64 10.83 -12.63
CA VAL A 129 9.40 10.58 -11.88
C VAL A 129 8.97 9.13 -12.10
N ASP A 130 8.92 8.38 -11.01
CA ASP A 130 8.52 6.97 -10.96
C ASP A 130 7.03 6.81 -10.63
N GLU A 131 6.45 5.69 -11.03
CA GLU A 131 5.01 5.38 -10.89
C GLU A 131 4.10 6.46 -11.51
N TYR A 132 4.50 7.01 -12.66
CA TYR A 132 3.85 8.20 -13.23
C TYR A 132 2.37 8.01 -13.60
N GLN A 133 1.91 6.76 -13.78
CA GLN A 133 0.49 6.46 -13.98
C GLN A 133 -0.39 6.79 -12.76
N ASP A 134 0.23 7.04 -11.60
CA ASP A 134 -0.43 7.35 -10.34
C ASP A 134 -0.38 8.84 -9.99
N CYS A 135 0.22 9.66 -10.85
CA CYS A 135 0.19 11.11 -10.73
C CYS A 135 -1.24 11.62 -10.90
N SER A 136 -1.69 12.50 -10.00
CA SER A 136 -2.90 13.30 -10.25
C SER A 136 -2.62 14.40 -11.27
N ASP A 137 -3.66 15.02 -11.81
CA ASP A 137 -3.51 16.16 -12.73
C ASP A 137 -2.68 17.32 -12.14
N MET A 138 -2.80 17.56 -10.84
CA MET A 138 -2.00 18.59 -10.15
C MET A 138 -0.51 18.21 -10.09
N GLN A 139 -0.20 16.93 -9.87
CA GLN A 139 1.17 16.43 -9.90
C GLN A 139 1.74 16.42 -11.32
N HIS A 140 0.92 16.06 -12.32
CA HIS A 140 1.29 16.20 -13.73
C HIS A 140 1.63 17.65 -14.09
N GLY A 141 0.78 18.61 -13.68
CA GLY A 141 1.02 20.04 -13.89
C GLY A 141 2.35 20.50 -13.26
N LEU A 142 2.64 20.07 -12.03
CA LEU A 142 3.93 20.34 -11.38
C LEU A 142 5.12 19.80 -12.19
N VAL A 143 5.00 18.58 -12.72
CA VAL A 143 6.05 17.96 -13.55
C VAL A 143 6.22 18.69 -14.89
N CYS A 144 5.14 19.18 -15.49
CA CYS A 144 5.22 20.04 -16.67
C CYS A 144 5.98 21.34 -16.39
N VAL A 145 5.81 21.97 -15.21
CA VAL A 145 6.60 23.16 -14.84
C VAL A 145 8.09 22.84 -14.73
N PHE A 146 8.48 21.66 -14.23
CA PHE A 146 9.89 21.23 -14.28
C PHE A 146 10.39 21.10 -15.73
N ALA A 147 9.59 20.48 -16.59
CA ALA A 147 9.93 20.23 -17.99
C ALA A 147 10.15 21.52 -18.81
N GLU A 148 9.69 22.68 -18.33
CA GLU A 148 9.93 23.97 -18.99
C GLU A 148 11.39 24.45 -18.89
N PHE A 149 12.18 23.96 -17.94
CA PHE A 149 13.53 24.49 -17.70
C PHE A 149 14.61 23.44 -17.41
N MET A 150 14.26 22.16 -17.33
CA MET A 150 15.23 21.08 -17.13
C MET A 150 14.74 19.75 -17.71
N PRO A 151 15.65 18.79 -18.01
CA PRO A 151 15.28 17.46 -18.49
C PRO A 151 14.33 16.74 -17.54
N CYS A 152 13.27 16.17 -18.08
CA CYS A 152 12.23 15.47 -17.32
C CYS A 152 11.95 14.09 -17.92
N ARG A 153 12.26 13.03 -17.16
CA ARG A 153 12.07 11.65 -17.60
C ARG A 153 11.08 10.92 -16.70
N ILE A 154 9.95 10.52 -17.26
CA ILE A 154 8.88 9.87 -16.50
C ILE A 154 8.85 8.37 -16.81
N LEU A 155 8.55 7.55 -15.81
CA LEU A 155 8.46 6.11 -15.95
C LEU A 155 7.16 5.62 -15.31
N GLY A 156 6.44 4.76 -16.02
CA GLY A 156 5.17 4.25 -15.53
C GLY A 156 4.57 3.19 -16.44
N ASP A 157 3.42 2.69 -16.03
CA ASP A 157 2.64 1.69 -16.77
C ASP A 157 1.15 2.01 -16.65
N PRO A 158 0.51 2.53 -17.71
CA PRO A 158 -0.91 2.87 -17.70
C PRO A 158 -1.85 1.74 -17.26
N MET A 159 -1.46 0.47 -17.51
CA MET A 159 -2.23 -0.70 -17.07
C MET A 159 -2.27 -0.87 -15.54
N GLN A 160 -1.42 -0.16 -14.80
CA GLN A 160 -1.42 -0.15 -13.34
C GLN A 160 -2.13 1.07 -12.73
N ALA A 161 -2.73 1.96 -13.52
CA ALA A 161 -3.44 3.14 -13.00
C ALA A 161 -4.79 2.77 -12.34
N ILE A 162 -4.72 2.21 -11.12
CA ILE A 162 -5.88 1.79 -10.31
C ILE A 162 -6.15 2.69 -9.09
N PHE A 163 -5.46 3.83 -8.98
CA PHE A 163 -5.69 4.82 -7.93
C PHE A 163 -6.77 5.85 -8.33
N ASP A 164 -7.92 5.37 -8.80
CA ASP A 164 -9.08 6.23 -9.05
C ASP A 164 -9.92 6.34 -7.77
N PHE A 165 -9.50 7.24 -6.88
CA PHE A 165 -10.07 7.35 -5.53
C PHE A 165 -11.43 8.05 -5.48
N GLY A 166 -11.88 8.69 -6.55
CA GLY A 166 -13.05 9.56 -6.54
C GLY A 166 -12.91 10.77 -5.59
N GLY A 167 -13.62 11.87 -5.87
CA GLY A 167 -13.63 13.07 -5.00
C GLY A 167 -12.35 13.93 -5.08
N ASP A 168 -12.03 14.63 -3.98
CA ASP A 168 -10.99 15.69 -3.91
C ASP A 168 -9.54 15.19 -4.16
N GLU A 169 -9.27 13.88 -4.15
CA GLU A 169 -7.91 13.32 -4.31
C GLU A 169 -7.45 13.24 -5.78
N GLY A 170 -8.32 13.60 -6.72
CA GLY A 170 -8.02 13.77 -8.14
C GLY A 170 -7.96 12.47 -8.92
N LYS A 171 -8.36 12.53 -10.20
CA LYS A 171 -8.25 11.41 -11.13
C LYS A 171 -6.77 11.16 -11.46
N PRO A 172 -6.33 9.90 -11.65
CA PRO A 172 -5.02 9.62 -12.24
C PRO A 172 -4.89 10.30 -13.61
N VAL A 173 -3.68 10.78 -13.90
CA VAL A 173 -3.37 11.47 -15.15
C VAL A 173 -3.74 10.59 -16.34
N ASP A 174 -4.43 11.19 -17.31
CA ASP A 174 -4.75 10.53 -18.57
C ASP A 174 -3.51 10.56 -19.47
N TRP A 175 -2.87 9.41 -19.65
CA TRP A 175 -1.68 9.33 -20.50
C TRP A 175 -1.97 9.62 -21.97
N THR A 176 -3.15 9.24 -22.46
CA THR A 176 -3.55 9.48 -23.85
C THR A 176 -3.75 10.97 -24.11
N ALA A 177 -4.37 11.68 -23.18
CA ALA A 177 -4.64 13.11 -23.33
C ALA A 177 -3.43 13.99 -22.96
N SER A 178 -2.66 13.62 -21.93
CA SER A 178 -1.70 14.52 -21.30
C SER A 178 -0.23 14.12 -21.51
N VAL A 179 0.08 12.82 -21.63
CA VAL A 179 1.46 12.34 -21.71
C VAL A 179 1.90 12.10 -23.14
N TYR A 180 1.24 11.21 -23.88
CA TYR A 180 1.64 10.83 -25.23
C TYR A 180 1.76 11.99 -26.22
N PRO A 181 0.89 13.02 -26.18
CA PRO A 181 1.00 14.14 -27.11
C PRO A 181 2.19 15.05 -26.82
N THR A 182 2.76 14.99 -25.62
CA THR A 182 3.71 16.01 -25.16
C THR A 182 5.06 15.48 -24.69
N PHE A 183 5.17 14.20 -24.30
CA PHE A 183 6.44 13.56 -23.91
C PHE A 183 6.90 12.60 -25.01
N THR A 184 8.20 12.59 -25.32
CA THR A 184 8.77 11.67 -26.31
C THR A 184 8.89 10.25 -25.75
N CYS A 185 8.44 9.25 -26.50
CA CYS A 185 8.66 7.85 -26.14
C CYS A 185 10.15 7.49 -26.27
N LEU A 186 10.78 7.13 -25.16
CA LEU A 186 12.19 6.74 -25.14
C LEU A 186 12.36 5.23 -25.27
N GLY A 187 11.34 4.45 -24.92
CA GLY A 187 11.32 3.00 -25.08
C GLY A 187 10.38 2.32 -24.09
N GLN A 188 10.45 0.99 -24.10
CA GLN A 188 9.71 0.13 -23.19
C GLN A 188 10.65 -0.91 -22.57
N LEU A 189 10.39 -1.29 -21.32
CA LEU A 189 11.02 -2.45 -20.72
C LEU A 189 10.28 -3.73 -21.14
N ASP A 190 11.00 -4.68 -21.73
CA ASP A 190 10.39 -5.89 -22.32
C ASP A 190 10.70 -7.21 -21.60
N THR A 191 11.60 -7.18 -20.62
CA THR A 191 12.02 -8.38 -19.87
C THR A 191 11.37 -8.45 -18.49
N PRO A 192 10.55 -9.49 -18.20
CA PRO A 192 9.88 -9.69 -16.90
C PRO A 192 10.86 -10.19 -15.81
N TRP A 193 11.80 -9.33 -15.39
CA TRP A 193 12.91 -9.70 -14.49
C TRP A 193 12.48 -10.35 -13.17
N ARG A 194 11.37 -9.91 -12.56
CA ARG A 194 10.83 -10.51 -11.33
C ARG A 194 10.66 -12.02 -11.46
N TRP A 195 10.01 -12.45 -12.53
CA TRP A 195 9.72 -13.86 -12.77
C TRP A 195 10.95 -14.63 -13.26
N ARG A 196 11.87 -13.97 -13.97
CA ARG A 196 13.13 -14.61 -14.40
C ARG A 196 14.13 -14.86 -13.27
N THR A 197 14.13 -14.01 -12.24
CA THR A 197 15.17 -14.03 -11.20
C THR A 197 14.71 -14.70 -9.91
N THR A 198 13.47 -14.45 -9.48
CA THR A 198 12.97 -14.91 -8.17
C THR A 198 11.70 -15.76 -8.27
N GLY A 199 11.10 -15.84 -9.46
CA GLY A 199 9.80 -16.45 -9.68
C GLY A 199 9.81 -17.59 -10.70
N ASP A 200 8.67 -17.81 -11.35
CA ASP A 200 8.52 -18.75 -12.45
C ASP A 200 8.56 -17.99 -13.80
N PRO A 201 9.57 -18.21 -14.66
CA PRO A 201 9.68 -17.56 -15.97
C PRO A 201 8.44 -17.76 -16.86
N LYS A 202 7.78 -18.91 -16.79
CA LYS A 202 6.57 -19.20 -17.58
C LYS A 202 5.40 -18.32 -17.16
N LEU A 203 5.30 -17.98 -15.87
CA LEU A 203 4.34 -17.01 -15.38
C LEU A 203 4.64 -15.61 -15.95
N GLY A 204 5.91 -15.21 -15.98
CA GLY A 204 6.34 -13.94 -16.57
C GLY A 204 5.98 -13.80 -18.05
N ASP A 205 6.24 -14.86 -18.84
CA ASP A 205 5.92 -14.87 -20.27
C ASP A 205 4.40 -14.87 -20.53
N TRP A 206 3.62 -15.59 -19.72
CA TRP A 206 2.17 -15.56 -19.79
C TRP A 206 1.61 -14.19 -19.42
N LEU A 207 2.11 -13.56 -18.34
CA LEU A 207 1.69 -12.23 -17.91
C LEU A 207 2.05 -11.13 -18.92
N LYS A 208 3.15 -11.30 -19.67
CA LYS A 208 3.50 -10.39 -20.77
C LYS A 208 2.40 -10.39 -21.84
N LYS A 209 2.01 -11.58 -22.31
CA LYS A 209 0.92 -11.75 -23.29
C LYS A 209 -0.41 -11.24 -22.74
N ALA A 210 -0.73 -11.59 -21.50
CA ALA A 210 -1.94 -11.13 -20.82
C ALA A 210 -2.01 -9.59 -20.75
N ARG A 211 -0.89 -8.91 -20.48
CA ARG A 211 -0.83 -7.44 -20.50
C ARG A 211 -1.17 -6.88 -21.89
N GLU A 212 -0.53 -7.42 -22.93
CA GLU A 212 -0.75 -6.99 -24.33
C GLU A 212 -2.21 -7.18 -24.75
N THR A 213 -2.82 -8.32 -24.41
CA THR A 213 -4.25 -8.59 -24.65
C THR A 213 -5.14 -7.55 -23.96
N LEU A 214 -4.91 -7.29 -22.67
CA LEU A 214 -5.72 -6.35 -21.91
C LEU A 214 -5.55 -4.90 -22.38
N GLU A 215 -4.34 -4.51 -22.76
CA GLU A 215 -4.03 -3.16 -23.29
C GLU A 215 -4.76 -2.90 -24.62
N GLN A 216 -5.01 -3.93 -25.42
CA GLN A 216 -5.81 -3.88 -26.65
C GLN A 216 -7.32 -3.93 -26.40
N GLY A 217 -7.78 -3.93 -25.15
CA GLY A 217 -9.19 -4.09 -24.79
C GLY A 217 -9.74 -5.49 -25.05
N GLN A 218 -8.87 -6.48 -25.28
CA GLN A 218 -9.25 -7.87 -25.48
C GLN A 218 -9.34 -8.62 -24.16
N LYS A 219 -9.95 -9.81 -24.18
CA LYS A 219 -10.15 -10.66 -23.01
C LYS A 219 -9.17 -11.84 -23.00
N ILE A 220 -8.68 -12.21 -21.83
CA ILE A 220 -7.82 -13.36 -21.59
C ILE A 220 -8.69 -14.63 -21.52
N ASP A 221 -8.36 -15.65 -22.32
CA ASP A 221 -8.97 -16.98 -22.23
C ASP A 221 -8.33 -17.80 -21.09
N LEU A 222 -9.14 -18.26 -20.14
CA LEU A 222 -8.69 -19.10 -19.02
C LEU A 222 -8.86 -20.61 -19.27
N SER A 223 -9.35 -21.07 -20.42
CA SER A 223 -9.46 -22.52 -20.69
C SER A 223 -8.26 -23.11 -21.43
N ASN A 224 -7.51 -22.31 -22.17
CA ASN A 224 -6.44 -22.78 -23.05
C ASN A 224 -5.12 -22.05 -22.78
N GLY A 225 -3.99 -22.76 -22.92
CA GLY A 225 -2.68 -22.13 -22.90
C GLY A 225 -2.20 -21.59 -21.55
N LEU A 226 -2.85 -21.97 -20.44
CA LEU A 226 -2.37 -21.61 -19.10
C LEU A 226 -1.11 -22.42 -18.75
N PRO A 227 0.00 -21.78 -18.32
CA PRO A 227 1.13 -22.52 -17.80
C PRO A 227 0.76 -23.20 -16.46
N ALA A 228 1.47 -24.26 -16.08
CA ALA A 228 1.15 -25.04 -14.87
C ALA A 228 1.12 -24.22 -13.55
N CYS A 229 1.83 -23.08 -13.51
CA CYS A 229 1.84 -22.15 -12.39
C CYS A 229 0.61 -21.21 -12.33
N VAL A 230 -0.27 -21.25 -13.33
CA VAL A 230 -1.55 -20.51 -13.35
C VAL A 230 -2.70 -21.51 -13.26
N LYS A 231 -3.44 -21.47 -12.13
CA LYS A 231 -4.58 -22.35 -11.86
C LYS A 231 -5.88 -21.60 -12.02
N ARG A 232 -6.75 -22.05 -12.92
CA ARG A 232 -8.17 -21.65 -12.95
C ARG A 232 -8.95 -22.48 -11.92
N ALA A 233 -9.54 -21.81 -10.95
CA ALA A 233 -10.42 -22.40 -9.95
C ALA A 233 -11.88 -22.04 -10.27
N HIS A 234 -12.44 -22.75 -11.25
CA HIS A 234 -13.82 -22.54 -11.69
C HIS A 234 -14.83 -22.78 -10.55
N THR A 235 -15.81 -21.88 -10.43
CA THR A 235 -16.94 -21.98 -9.49
C THR A 235 -18.07 -21.08 -9.95
N THR A 236 -19.32 -21.43 -9.63
CA THR A 236 -20.46 -20.52 -9.78
C THR A 236 -20.58 -19.60 -8.55
N PRO A 237 -21.35 -18.49 -8.63
CA PRO A 237 -21.53 -17.55 -7.53
C PRO A 237 -22.00 -18.19 -6.21
N GLU A 238 -22.85 -19.21 -6.27
CA GLU A 238 -23.40 -19.91 -5.11
C GLU A 238 -22.31 -20.63 -4.29
N PHE A 239 -21.28 -21.15 -4.96
CA PHE A 239 -20.18 -21.90 -4.34
C PHE A 239 -18.91 -21.06 -4.13
N LEU A 240 -18.92 -19.78 -4.53
CA LEU A 240 -17.74 -18.91 -4.53
C LEU A 240 -17.07 -18.84 -3.16
N ALA A 241 -17.83 -18.60 -2.09
CA ALA A 241 -17.28 -18.50 -0.74
C ALA A 241 -16.59 -19.79 -0.26
N SER A 242 -17.18 -20.94 -0.61
CA SER A 242 -16.58 -22.26 -0.30
C SER A 242 -15.30 -22.50 -1.12
N LYS A 243 -15.30 -22.11 -2.40
CA LYS A 243 -14.13 -22.21 -3.27
C LYS A 243 -12.99 -21.30 -2.82
N GLN A 244 -13.30 -20.07 -2.39
CA GLN A 244 -12.34 -19.15 -1.78
C GLN A 244 -11.69 -19.76 -0.53
N TYR A 245 -12.51 -20.27 0.39
CA TYR A 245 -12.03 -20.87 1.63
C TYR A 245 -11.12 -22.09 1.36
N SER A 246 -11.59 -23.05 0.56
CA SER A 246 -10.82 -24.26 0.22
C SER A 246 -9.51 -23.93 -0.49
N SER A 247 -9.52 -23.03 -1.49
CA SER A 247 -8.31 -22.63 -2.22
C SER A 247 -7.25 -22.00 -1.32
N LEU A 248 -7.66 -21.25 -0.28
CA LEU A 248 -6.71 -20.69 0.69
C LEU A 248 -6.25 -21.73 1.72
N MET A 249 -7.10 -22.70 2.09
CA MET A 249 -6.69 -23.81 2.98
C MET A 249 -5.59 -24.66 2.35
N ASP A 250 -5.67 -24.92 1.04
CA ASP A 250 -4.64 -25.66 0.29
C ASP A 250 -3.25 -25.00 0.36
N LEU A 251 -3.18 -23.69 0.62
CA LEU A 251 -1.95 -22.90 0.66
C LEU A 251 -1.36 -22.72 2.06
N LEU A 252 -2.00 -23.28 3.11
CA LEU A 252 -1.54 -23.12 4.50
C LEU A 252 -0.28 -23.94 4.81
N GLY A 253 -0.12 -25.10 4.17
CA GLY A 253 1.07 -25.96 4.34
C GLY A 253 2.34 -25.38 3.69
N ASN A 254 2.19 -24.35 2.85
CA ASN A 254 3.32 -23.69 2.20
C ASN A 254 3.89 -22.58 3.11
N HIS A 255 5.22 -22.50 3.27
CA HIS A 255 5.88 -21.45 4.05
C HIS A 255 6.10 -20.14 3.27
N ASP A 256 5.89 -20.13 1.96
CA ASP A 256 5.99 -18.95 1.11
C ASP A 256 4.89 -17.93 1.37
N SER A 257 5.14 -16.70 0.93
CA SER A 257 4.19 -15.59 1.03
C SER A 257 3.02 -15.74 0.06
N VAL A 258 1.81 -15.54 0.55
CA VAL A 258 0.56 -15.64 -0.20
C VAL A 258 -0.25 -14.38 0.04
N ILE A 259 -0.72 -13.78 -1.05
CA ILE A 259 -1.71 -12.72 -1.04
C ILE A 259 -3.00 -13.18 -1.72
N ALA A 260 -4.13 -13.05 -1.03
CA ALA A 260 -5.45 -13.24 -1.60
C ALA A 260 -6.13 -11.89 -1.82
N LEU A 261 -6.74 -11.68 -2.99
CA LEU A 261 -7.12 -10.37 -3.49
C LEU A 261 -8.58 -10.31 -3.93
N HIS A 262 -9.27 -9.26 -3.47
CA HIS A 262 -10.45 -8.69 -4.12
C HIS A 262 -10.09 -7.38 -4.83
N GLY A 263 -11.04 -6.80 -5.56
CA GLY A 263 -10.91 -5.49 -6.22
C GLY A 263 -10.66 -4.33 -5.26
N GLY A 264 -10.34 -3.17 -5.81
CA GLY A 264 -9.86 -2.00 -5.07
C GLY A 264 -10.88 -1.29 -4.18
N ASP A 265 -12.16 -1.63 -4.28
CA ASP A 265 -13.26 -0.89 -3.66
C ASP A 265 -13.50 -1.18 -2.16
N GLN A 266 -14.30 -0.34 -1.52
CA GLN A 266 -14.59 -0.42 -0.08
C GLN A 266 -15.44 -1.64 0.31
N GLN A 267 -16.32 -2.14 -0.58
CA GLN A 267 -17.09 -3.36 -0.35
C GLN A 267 -16.14 -4.57 -0.37
N SER A 268 -15.23 -4.62 -1.34
CA SER A 268 -14.16 -5.61 -1.43
C SER A 268 -13.31 -5.64 -0.17
N LYS A 269 -12.92 -4.49 0.38
CA LYS A 269 -12.21 -4.43 1.67
C LYS A 269 -12.97 -5.10 2.81
N ASN A 270 -14.28 -4.89 2.92
CA ASN A 270 -15.10 -5.56 3.93
C ASN A 270 -15.15 -7.08 3.73
N LYS A 271 -15.20 -7.56 2.47
CA LYS A 271 -15.09 -8.99 2.14
C LYS A 271 -13.74 -9.57 2.62
N THR A 272 -12.63 -8.83 2.49
CA THR A 272 -11.31 -9.30 2.99
C THR A 272 -11.29 -9.52 4.50
N HIS A 273 -11.89 -8.61 5.28
CA HIS A 273 -11.99 -8.74 6.74
C HIS A 273 -12.86 -9.94 7.13
N LEU A 274 -13.98 -10.13 6.42
CA LEU A 274 -14.89 -11.25 6.66
C LEU A 274 -14.21 -12.59 6.37
N LEU A 275 -13.53 -12.73 5.22
CA LEU A 275 -12.84 -13.96 4.86
C LEU A 275 -11.72 -14.29 5.85
N ALA A 276 -10.90 -13.31 6.24
CA ALA A 276 -9.86 -13.49 7.26
C ALA A 276 -10.44 -13.97 8.60
N ARG A 277 -11.61 -13.42 8.99
CA ARG A 277 -12.35 -13.84 10.17
C ARG A 277 -12.85 -15.29 10.05
N THR A 278 -13.46 -15.66 8.92
CA THR A 278 -13.95 -17.02 8.64
C THR A 278 -12.81 -18.03 8.64
N MET A 279 -11.62 -17.64 8.16
CA MET A 279 -10.40 -18.46 8.23
C MET A 279 -9.79 -18.56 9.63
N GLY A 280 -10.43 -18.00 10.65
CA GLY A 280 -9.94 -18.02 12.03
C GLY A 280 -8.56 -17.37 12.16
N GLY A 281 -8.27 -16.34 11.36
CA GLY A 281 -6.99 -15.63 11.39
C GLY A 281 -5.80 -16.40 10.82
N LYS A 282 -5.99 -17.56 10.17
CA LYS A 282 -4.91 -18.29 9.46
C LYS A 282 -4.32 -17.45 8.33
N PHE A 283 -5.17 -16.67 7.67
CA PHE A 283 -4.78 -15.51 6.89
C PHE A 283 -5.17 -14.24 7.63
N SER A 284 -4.34 -13.19 7.53
CA SER A 284 -4.64 -11.89 8.12
C SER A 284 -5.09 -10.90 7.05
N SER A 285 -6.14 -10.14 7.35
CA SER A 285 -6.53 -9.01 6.51
C SER A 285 -5.57 -7.82 6.72
N ILE A 286 -5.31 -7.10 5.63
CA ILE A 286 -4.42 -5.93 5.56
C ILE A 286 -5.17 -4.63 5.89
N GLU A 287 -4.53 -3.71 6.61
CA GLU A 287 -5.07 -2.38 6.88
C GLU A 287 -4.55 -1.30 5.93
N GLU A 288 -5.39 -0.30 5.67
CA GLU A 288 -5.00 0.98 5.07
C GLU A 288 -3.82 1.62 5.80
N VAL A 289 -2.99 2.36 5.07
CA VAL A 289 -1.86 3.07 5.67
C VAL A 289 -2.36 4.13 6.63
N GLU A 290 -3.47 4.82 6.31
CA GLU A 290 -4.10 5.90 7.08
C GLU A 290 -4.62 5.44 8.45
N GLY A 291 -4.89 4.14 8.62
CA GLY A 291 -5.34 3.59 9.90
C GLY A 291 -6.64 4.23 10.40
N LYS A 292 -7.61 4.51 9.51
CA LYS A 292 -8.88 5.20 9.85
C LYS A 292 -9.60 4.53 11.03
N ASP A 293 -9.67 3.19 11.02
CA ASP A 293 -10.29 2.40 12.08
C ASP A 293 -9.59 2.56 13.44
N LEU A 294 -8.25 2.63 13.45
CA LEU A 294 -7.44 2.84 14.65
C LEU A 294 -7.64 4.24 15.22
N HIS A 295 -7.52 5.27 14.38
CA HIS A 295 -7.68 6.66 14.82
C HIS A 295 -9.11 6.95 15.28
N SER A 296 -10.11 6.41 14.58
CA SER A 296 -11.51 6.50 14.99
C SER A 296 -11.75 5.86 16.35
N PHE A 297 -11.18 4.68 16.59
CA PHE A 297 -11.25 4.02 17.90
C PHE A 297 -10.57 4.84 19.00
N ILE A 298 -9.34 5.30 18.79
CA ILE A 298 -8.61 6.09 19.81
C ILE A 298 -9.36 7.37 20.16
N LYS A 299 -9.88 8.10 19.17
CA LYS A 299 -10.69 9.31 19.41
C LYS A 299 -11.92 9.01 20.26
N LYS A 300 -12.66 7.94 19.94
CA LYS A 300 -13.84 7.52 20.71
C LYS A 300 -13.48 7.07 22.12
N LEU A 301 -12.37 6.35 22.28
CA LEU A 301 -11.89 5.85 23.56
C LEU A 301 -11.52 7.01 24.49
N VAL A 302 -10.78 8.00 24.00
CA VAL A 302 -10.38 9.19 24.77
C VAL A 302 -11.58 10.07 25.11
N ALA A 303 -12.58 10.15 24.21
CA ALA A 303 -13.80 10.90 24.43
C ALA A 303 -14.87 10.16 25.26
N ALA A 304 -14.59 8.95 25.75
CA ALA A 304 -15.57 8.17 26.49
C ALA A 304 -15.83 8.82 27.88
N PRO A 305 -17.09 9.13 28.23
CA PRO A 305 -17.42 9.82 29.48
C PRO A 305 -17.26 8.94 30.73
N THR A 306 -17.28 7.61 30.57
CA THR A 306 -17.13 6.67 31.69
C THR A 306 -16.18 5.53 31.34
N THR A 307 -15.54 4.95 32.36
CA THR A 307 -14.66 3.78 32.21
C THR A 307 -15.39 2.59 31.57
N GLN A 308 -16.64 2.35 31.95
CA GLN A 308 -17.47 1.30 31.36
C GLN A 308 -17.66 1.52 29.86
N GLN A 309 -18.00 2.73 29.42
CA GLN A 309 -18.16 3.03 27.99
C GLN A 309 -16.82 2.89 27.24
N GLY A 310 -15.72 3.35 27.83
CA GLY A 310 -14.37 3.16 27.27
C GLY A 310 -14.03 1.67 27.11
N PHE A 311 -14.35 0.84 28.09
CA PHE A 311 -14.13 -0.61 28.00
C PHE A 311 -15.03 -1.27 26.95
N LEU A 312 -16.31 -0.88 26.84
CA LEU A 312 -17.21 -1.38 25.80
C LEU A 312 -16.70 -1.02 24.39
N LEU A 313 -16.15 0.18 24.20
CA LEU A 313 -15.46 0.55 22.96
C LEU A 313 -14.24 -0.35 22.70
N ALA A 314 -13.43 -0.63 23.73
CA ALA A 314 -12.30 -1.56 23.63
C ALA A 314 -12.76 -2.99 23.27
N LEU A 315 -13.90 -3.46 23.79
CA LEU A 315 -14.49 -4.75 23.41
C LEU A 315 -14.97 -4.77 21.95
N VAL A 316 -15.61 -3.70 21.48
CA VAL A 316 -16.00 -3.59 20.08
C VAL A 316 -14.76 -3.60 19.18
N PHE A 317 -13.70 -2.90 19.56
CA PHE A 317 -12.44 -2.90 18.83
C PHE A 317 -11.73 -4.27 18.87
N SER A 318 -11.76 -4.98 20.01
CA SER A 318 -11.17 -6.32 20.11
C SER A 318 -11.90 -7.33 19.22
N LYS A 319 -13.23 -7.22 19.07
CA LYS A 319 -14.01 -8.02 18.11
C LYS A 319 -13.68 -7.71 16.65
N LYS A 320 -13.15 -6.53 16.34
CA LYS A 320 -12.58 -6.23 15.01
C LYS A 320 -11.23 -6.91 14.81
N CYS A 321 -10.45 -7.15 15.88
CA CYS A 321 -9.11 -7.71 15.77
C CYS A 321 -9.09 -9.25 15.82
N PHE A 322 -9.99 -9.85 16.60
CA PHE A 322 -9.96 -11.25 16.98
C PHE A 322 -11.27 -11.99 16.72
N THR A 323 -11.18 -13.30 16.48
CA THR A 323 -12.31 -14.23 16.63
C THR A 323 -12.45 -14.70 18.09
N GLY A 324 -13.57 -15.32 18.43
CA GLY A 324 -13.73 -16.03 19.72
C GLY A 324 -13.88 -15.16 20.98
N ILE A 325 -13.80 -13.82 20.86
CA ILE A 325 -13.88 -12.89 22.01
C ILE A 325 -15.09 -13.16 22.91
N GLY A 326 -16.28 -13.36 22.32
CA GLY A 326 -17.51 -13.60 23.09
C GLY A 326 -17.45 -14.80 24.03
N ASP A 327 -16.68 -15.82 23.69
CA ASP A 327 -16.55 -17.05 24.49
C ASP A 327 -15.50 -16.94 25.59
N THR A 328 -14.69 -15.87 25.55
CA THR A 328 -13.63 -15.62 26.54
C THR A 328 -14.06 -14.77 27.73
N LEU A 329 -15.19 -14.07 27.61
CA LEU A 329 -15.64 -13.06 28.56
C LEU A 329 -16.77 -13.58 29.45
N THR A 330 -16.76 -13.19 30.72
CA THR A 330 -17.91 -13.40 31.63
C THR A 330 -19.09 -12.48 31.26
N ALA A 331 -20.28 -12.75 31.80
CA ALA A 331 -21.47 -11.92 31.55
C ALA A 331 -21.27 -10.46 32.00
N GLY A 332 -20.71 -10.24 33.20
CA GLY A 332 -20.40 -8.88 33.68
C GLY A 332 -19.34 -8.20 32.82
N THR A 333 -18.28 -8.90 32.44
CA THR A 333 -17.26 -8.34 31.53
C THR A 333 -17.87 -7.93 30.18
N LYS A 334 -18.82 -8.69 29.63
CA LYS A 334 -19.51 -8.31 28.37
C LYS A 334 -20.30 -7.01 28.49
N LYS A 335 -20.74 -6.65 29.70
CA LYS A 335 -21.44 -5.39 30.01
C LYS A 335 -20.48 -4.26 30.43
N GLY A 336 -19.17 -4.54 30.50
CA GLY A 336 -18.17 -3.60 31.00
C GLY A 336 -18.25 -3.37 32.51
N GLU A 337 -18.69 -4.39 33.25
CA GLU A 337 -18.77 -4.38 34.71
C GLU A 337 -17.65 -5.23 35.30
N VAL A 338 -17.16 -4.84 36.47
CA VAL A 338 -16.20 -5.64 37.25
C VAL A 338 -16.88 -6.95 37.64
N ALA A 339 -16.32 -8.07 37.22
CA ALA A 339 -16.90 -9.39 37.47
C ALA A 339 -16.03 -10.20 38.43
N LYS A 340 -16.68 -10.96 39.32
CA LYS A 340 -15.97 -11.86 40.24
C LYS A 340 -15.53 -13.13 39.51
N GLN A 341 -14.33 -13.61 39.82
CA GLN A 341 -13.92 -14.94 39.40
C GLN A 341 -14.78 -15.98 40.13
N SER A 342 -15.21 -17.00 39.40
CA SER A 342 -15.98 -18.13 39.94
C SER A 342 -15.40 -19.44 39.41
N LYS A 343 -15.88 -20.58 39.92
CA LYS A 343 -15.46 -21.92 39.44
C LYS A 343 -15.75 -22.13 37.94
N VAL A 344 -16.70 -21.40 37.35
CA VAL A 344 -17.06 -21.50 35.93
C VAL A 344 -16.28 -20.53 35.03
N THR A 345 -15.41 -19.68 35.59
CA THR A 345 -14.60 -18.74 34.80
C THR A 345 -13.55 -19.48 33.99
N LYS A 346 -13.80 -19.66 32.70
CA LYS A 346 -12.91 -20.42 31.78
C LYS A 346 -11.54 -19.76 31.56
N TYR A 347 -11.47 -18.43 31.57
CA TYR A 347 -10.24 -17.68 31.27
C TYR A 347 -9.96 -16.57 32.28
N PRO A 348 -9.42 -16.91 33.48
CA PRO A 348 -9.19 -15.96 34.55
C PRO A 348 -8.27 -14.78 34.17
N LEU A 349 -7.22 -15.01 33.36
CA LEU A 349 -6.30 -13.94 32.95
C LEU A 349 -7.00 -12.82 32.16
N VAL A 350 -7.92 -13.18 31.26
CA VAL A 350 -8.72 -12.20 30.50
C VAL A 350 -9.64 -11.42 31.43
N LEU A 351 -10.28 -12.10 32.39
CA LEU A 351 -11.12 -11.46 33.40
C LEU A 351 -10.31 -10.48 34.27
N HIS A 352 -9.15 -10.90 34.77
CA HIS A 352 -8.30 -10.06 35.62
C HIS A 352 -7.81 -8.83 34.88
N ALA A 353 -7.37 -8.96 33.62
CA ALA A 353 -6.95 -7.83 32.82
C ALA A 353 -8.12 -6.87 32.50
N ALA A 354 -9.32 -7.39 32.27
CA ALA A 354 -10.53 -6.57 32.11
C ALA A 354 -10.88 -5.80 33.38
N ASN A 355 -10.89 -6.47 34.54
CA ASN A 355 -11.15 -5.84 35.83
C ASN A 355 -10.10 -4.77 36.17
N ALA A 356 -8.82 -5.01 35.85
CA ALA A 356 -7.74 -4.03 36.04
C ALA A 356 -8.01 -2.73 35.28
N TYR A 357 -8.43 -2.83 34.00
CA TYR A 357 -8.82 -1.65 33.23
C TYR A 357 -10.08 -0.97 33.79
N LEU A 358 -11.08 -1.76 34.18
CA LEU A 358 -12.35 -1.24 34.71
C LEU A 358 -12.16 -0.50 36.05
N ASN A 359 -11.21 -0.94 36.88
CA ASN A 359 -10.85 -0.26 38.12
C ASN A 359 -9.93 0.95 37.86
N SER A 360 -9.07 0.89 36.84
CA SER A 360 -8.11 1.94 36.51
C SER A 360 -7.83 1.98 35.00
N PRO A 361 -8.43 2.92 34.24
CA PRO A 361 -8.40 2.91 32.77
C PRO A 361 -7.10 3.47 32.19
N THR A 362 -5.98 2.78 32.42
CA THR A 362 -4.66 3.17 31.89
C THR A 362 -4.35 2.47 30.58
N SER A 363 -3.41 3.05 29.80
CA SER A 363 -2.90 2.39 28.59
C SER A 363 -2.18 1.08 28.89
N SER A 364 -1.53 0.96 30.05
CA SER A 364 -0.91 -0.29 30.52
C SER A 364 -1.94 -1.39 30.75
N HIS A 365 -3.05 -1.09 31.45
CA HIS A 365 -4.12 -2.07 31.66
C HIS A 365 -4.84 -2.43 30.35
N LEU A 366 -5.05 -1.45 29.47
CA LEU A 366 -5.64 -1.72 28.15
C LEU A 366 -4.74 -2.61 27.29
N ARG A 367 -3.42 -2.36 27.30
CA ARG A 367 -2.42 -3.21 26.64
C ARG A 367 -2.45 -4.62 27.22
N ALA A 368 -2.46 -4.76 28.55
CA ALA A 368 -2.53 -6.06 29.23
C ALA A 368 -3.79 -6.83 28.84
N PHE A 369 -4.94 -6.16 28.72
CA PHE A 369 -6.18 -6.78 28.25
C PHE A 369 -6.07 -7.33 26.83
N PHE A 370 -5.51 -6.55 25.89
CA PHE A 370 -5.33 -7.02 24.50
C PHE A 370 -4.27 -8.13 24.37
N LEU A 371 -3.23 -8.12 25.21
CA LEU A 371 -2.26 -9.22 25.28
C LEU A 371 -2.88 -10.48 25.86
N ALA A 372 -3.67 -10.37 26.93
CA ALA A 372 -4.40 -11.50 27.51
C ALA A 372 -5.40 -12.12 26.52
N LEU A 373 -6.04 -11.30 25.68
CA LEU A 373 -6.83 -11.80 24.56
C LEU A 373 -5.95 -12.52 23.54
N LYS A 374 -4.87 -11.88 23.06
CA LYS A 374 -3.95 -12.46 22.07
C LYS A 374 -3.40 -13.83 22.46
N ASP A 375 -3.08 -14.00 23.74
CA ASP A 375 -2.45 -15.24 24.24
C ASP A 375 -3.50 -16.30 24.65
N ASN A 376 -4.80 -15.98 24.54
CA ASN A 376 -5.89 -16.90 24.86
C ASN A 376 -6.12 -17.92 23.72
N PRO A 377 -6.17 -19.23 24.02
CA PRO A 377 -6.28 -20.29 23.00
C PRO A 377 -7.62 -20.29 22.24
N LYS A 378 -8.66 -19.62 22.76
CA LYS A 378 -9.98 -19.53 22.10
C LYS A 378 -10.06 -18.37 21.12
N THR A 379 -9.12 -17.43 21.16
CA THR A 379 -9.11 -16.29 20.24
C THR A 379 -8.09 -16.50 19.14
N SER A 380 -8.32 -15.85 18.00
CA SER A 380 -7.31 -15.77 16.95
C SER A 380 -7.38 -14.41 16.26
N ALA A 381 -6.22 -13.77 16.11
CA ALA A 381 -6.10 -12.47 15.48
C ALA A 381 -6.19 -12.60 13.95
N TYR A 382 -7.18 -11.93 13.35
CA TYR A 382 -7.43 -11.93 11.90
C TYR A 382 -7.23 -10.56 11.23
N ARG A 383 -7.22 -9.47 12.01
CA ARG A 383 -6.74 -8.13 11.59
C ARG A 383 -5.47 -7.79 12.37
N ARG A 384 -4.41 -8.58 12.14
CA ARG A 384 -3.17 -8.52 12.93
C ARG A 384 -2.46 -7.19 12.80
N ASP A 385 -2.45 -6.62 11.59
CA ASP A 385 -1.89 -5.30 11.35
C ASP A 385 -2.56 -4.25 12.25
N LEU A 386 -3.90 -4.20 12.28
CA LEU A 386 -4.65 -3.30 13.19
C LEU A 386 -4.27 -3.50 14.67
N LEU A 387 -4.23 -4.76 15.11
CA LEU A 387 -3.88 -5.12 16.49
C LEU A 387 -2.47 -4.65 16.87
N TYR A 388 -1.47 -4.97 16.06
CA TYR A 388 -0.08 -4.63 16.35
C TYR A 388 0.18 -3.13 16.29
N ARG A 389 -0.47 -2.42 15.35
CA ARG A 389 -0.45 -0.95 15.33
C ARG A 389 -1.01 -0.38 16.63
N PHE A 390 -2.16 -0.88 17.10
CA PHE A 390 -2.74 -0.43 18.36
C PHE A 390 -1.84 -0.73 19.57
N LEU A 391 -1.27 -1.93 19.64
CA LEU A 391 -0.33 -2.28 20.71
C LEU A 391 0.92 -1.38 20.71
N ASN A 392 1.45 -1.02 19.54
CA ASN A 392 2.58 -0.10 19.43
C ASN A 392 2.21 1.33 19.84
N VAL A 393 1.01 1.81 19.49
CA VAL A 393 0.50 3.10 19.97
C VAL A 393 0.41 3.12 21.50
N LEU A 394 -0.14 2.06 22.11
CA LEU A 394 -0.17 1.93 23.57
C LEU A 394 1.24 1.92 24.15
N LYS A 395 2.20 1.23 23.51
CA LYS A 395 3.60 1.20 23.96
C LYS A 395 4.21 2.60 23.96
N ILE A 396 4.08 3.35 22.86
CA ILE A 396 4.60 4.72 22.75
C ILE A 396 4.04 5.60 23.86
N HIS A 397 2.74 5.48 24.16
CA HIS A 397 2.12 6.25 25.24
C HIS A 397 2.61 5.84 26.63
N ILE A 398 2.78 4.53 26.88
CA ILE A 398 3.31 4.01 28.16
C ILE A 398 4.76 4.46 28.38
N ASP A 399 5.58 4.45 27.34
CA ASP A 399 7.00 4.82 27.38
C ASP A 399 7.19 6.36 27.44
N GLY A 400 6.11 7.14 27.49
CA GLY A 400 6.15 8.61 27.57
C GLY A 400 6.45 9.32 26.24
N GLY A 401 6.39 8.61 25.11
CA GLY A 401 6.68 9.17 23.77
C GLY A 401 5.62 10.16 23.27
N GLY A 402 4.40 10.12 23.80
CA GLY A 402 3.33 11.09 23.50
C GLY A 402 2.65 11.60 24.76
N ALA A 403 2.34 12.90 24.80
CA ALA A 403 1.64 13.53 25.93
C ALA A 403 0.21 12.99 26.12
N THR A 404 -0.43 12.58 25.02
CA THR A 404 -1.72 11.93 25.02
C THR A 404 -1.69 10.65 24.16
N LEU A 405 -2.68 9.77 24.34
CA LEU A 405 -2.85 8.60 23.48
C LEU A 405 -3.07 8.98 22.00
N VAL A 406 -3.69 10.14 21.74
CA VAL A 406 -3.87 10.67 20.38
C VAL A 406 -2.52 11.08 19.78
N ASP A 407 -1.64 11.71 20.56
CA ASP A 407 -0.30 12.08 20.10
C ASP A 407 0.55 10.86 19.79
N ALA A 408 0.49 9.83 20.65
CA ALA A 408 1.15 8.55 20.40
C ALA A 408 0.64 7.87 19.11
N ALA A 409 -0.67 7.95 18.82
CA ALA A 409 -1.25 7.46 17.57
C ALA A 409 -0.71 8.21 16.35
N ASN A 410 -0.70 9.54 16.42
CA ASN A 410 -0.20 10.40 15.35
C ASN A 410 1.30 10.18 15.11
N GLN A 411 2.09 10.01 16.17
CA GLN A 411 3.51 9.70 16.09
C GLN A 411 3.74 8.35 15.37
N TYR A 412 3.08 7.29 15.84
CA TYR A 412 3.16 5.97 15.21
C TYR A 412 2.80 6.03 13.72
N GLN A 413 1.74 6.75 13.37
CA GLN A 413 1.29 6.91 11.99
C GLN A 413 2.33 7.62 11.11
N ARG A 414 3.04 8.63 11.64
CA ARG A 414 4.13 9.33 10.93
C ARG A 414 5.33 8.42 10.70
N GLU A 415 5.72 7.67 11.72
CA GLU A 415 6.83 6.72 11.64
C GLU A 415 6.53 5.60 10.64
N MET A 416 5.35 4.98 10.74
CA MET A 416 4.92 3.89 9.86
C MET A 416 4.86 4.32 8.39
N ARG A 417 4.47 5.57 8.09
CA ARG A 417 4.51 6.10 6.71
C ARG A 417 5.92 6.13 6.15
N ARG A 418 6.94 6.41 6.97
CA ARG A 418 8.35 6.48 6.56
C ARG A 418 8.98 5.09 6.45
N THR A 419 8.75 4.23 7.44
CA THR A 419 9.33 2.88 7.48
C THR A 419 8.62 1.91 6.53
N GLY A 420 7.36 2.19 6.18
CA GLY A 420 6.50 1.28 5.45
C GLY A 420 5.80 0.27 6.36
N ARG A 421 4.99 -0.59 5.76
CA ARG A 421 4.23 -1.62 6.48
C ARG A 421 5.20 -2.74 6.93
N PRO A 422 5.23 -3.11 8.22
CA PRO A 422 5.96 -4.28 8.66
C PRO A 422 5.22 -5.55 8.20
N ILE A 423 5.69 -6.18 7.13
CA ILE A 423 5.12 -7.44 6.62
C ILE A 423 5.80 -8.60 7.35
N SER A 424 5.34 -8.91 8.56
CA SER A 424 5.82 -10.08 9.32
C SER A 424 5.00 -11.35 9.03
N HIS A 425 3.81 -11.20 8.44
CA HIS A 425 2.91 -12.32 8.17
C HIS A 425 2.90 -12.66 6.70
N ARG A 426 3.08 -13.95 6.42
CA ARG A 426 3.20 -14.48 5.05
C ARG A 426 1.86 -14.79 4.41
N LYS A 427 0.76 -14.91 5.16
CA LYS A 427 -0.57 -15.27 4.63
C LYS A 427 -1.52 -14.10 4.80
N LEU A 428 -1.76 -13.36 3.73
CA LEU A 428 -2.50 -12.10 3.77
C LEU A 428 -3.72 -12.11 2.84
N ILE A 429 -4.74 -11.35 3.21
CA ILE A 429 -5.91 -11.03 2.38
C ILE A 429 -6.00 -9.51 2.27
N GLY A 430 -6.15 -8.98 1.06
CA GLY A 430 -6.23 -7.55 0.82
C GLY A 430 -6.98 -7.20 -0.46
N THR A 431 -6.93 -5.94 -0.82
CA THR A 431 -7.41 -5.43 -2.11
C THR A 431 -6.22 -5.12 -3.01
N THR A 432 -6.42 -5.11 -4.33
CA THR A 432 -5.42 -4.70 -5.33
C THR A 432 -4.75 -3.37 -4.96
N LEU A 433 -5.55 -2.41 -4.52
CA LEU A 433 -5.15 -1.09 -4.05
C LEU A 433 -4.12 -1.14 -2.89
N LEU A 434 -4.39 -1.95 -1.86
CA LEU A 434 -3.58 -2.00 -0.63
C LEU A 434 -2.25 -2.72 -0.78
N VAL A 435 -2.09 -3.51 -1.84
CA VAL A 435 -0.89 -4.29 -2.13
C VAL A 435 -0.17 -3.89 -3.39
N LYS A 436 -0.62 -2.82 -4.04
CA LYS A 436 0.06 -2.27 -5.20
C LYS A 436 1.50 -1.90 -4.83
N GLY A 437 2.44 -2.29 -5.68
CA GLY A 437 3.88 -2.13 -5.41
C GLY A 437 4.47 -3.15 -4.43
N LEU A 438 3.67 -4.02 -3.83
CA LEU A 438 4.15 -5.17 -3.02
C LEU A 438 4.23 -6.43 -3.88
N GLU A 439 5.10 -7.34 -3.46
CA GLU A 439 5.41 -8.59 -4.16
C GLU A 439 5.22 -9.76 -3.20
N TYR A 440 4.69 -10.86 -3.72
CA TYR A 440 4.44 -12.11 -2.99
C TYR A 440 4.84 -13.29 -3.86
N ASP A 441 5.08 -14.44 -3.24
CA ASP A 441 5.38 -15.67 -3.96
C ASP A 441 4.13 -16.19 -4.68
N HIS A 442 2.98 -16.16 -4.03
CA HIS A 442 1.72 -16.65 -4.57
C HIS A 442 0.62 -15.60 -4.51
N ALA A 443 -0.13 -15.45 -5.61
CA ALA A 443 -1.32 -14.62 -5.67
C ALA A 443 -2.59 -15.47 -5.89
N VAL A 444 -3.66 -15.12 -5.18
CA VAL A 444 -4.99 -15.71 -5.34
C VAL A 444 -5.99 -14.60 -5.61
N ILE A 445 -6.59 -14.58 -6.80
CA ILE A 445 -7.70 -13.68 -7.13
C ILE A 445 -8.98 -14.35 -6.66
N LEU A 446 -9.63 -13.75 -5.67
CA LEU A 446 -10.74 -14.37 -4.94
C LEU A 446 -12.07 -14.32 -5.70
N ASP A 447 -12.21 -13.39 -6.63
CA ASP A 447 -13.43 -13.16 -7.41
C ASP A 447 -13.07 -12.38 -8.69
N ALA A 448 -12.54 -13.09 -9.68
CA ALA A 448 -11.95 -12.50 -10.87
C ALA A 448 -12.99 -11.85 -11.81
N ASP A 449 -14.23 -12.31 -11.74
CA ASP A 449 -15.33 -11.84 -12.59
C ASP A 449 -15.74 -10.38 -12.26
N THR A 450 -15.36 -9.90 -11.07
CA THR A 450 -15.64 -8.53 -10.61
C THR A 450 -14.57 -7.51 -10.97
N LEU A 451 -13.44 -7.94 -11.54
CA LEU A 451 -12.31 -7.06 -11.81
C LEU A 451 -12.37 -6.50 -13.23
N ASP A 452 -12.08 -5.20 -13.36
CA ASP A 452 -11.79 -4.58 -14.65
C ASP A 452 -10.39 -4.97 -15.17
N ALA A 453 -10.04 -4.54 -16.38
CA ALA A 453 -8.76 -4.87 -17.01
C ALA A 453 -7.53 -4.47 -16.16
N LYS A 454 -7.57 -3.30 -15.51
CA LYS A 454 -6.42 -2.77 -14.75
C LYS A 454 -6.31 -3.44 -13.38
N ASP A 455 -7.42 -3.59 -12.68
CA ASP A 455 -7.47 -4.31 -11.41
C ASP A 455 -7.07 -5.77 -11.59
N LEU A 456 -7.54 -6.43 -12.65
CA LEU A 456 -7.15 -7.79 -13.02
C LEU A 456 -5.64 -7.87 -13.27
N TYR A 457 -5.09 -6.96 -14.09
CA TYR A 457 -3.65 -6.93 -14.36
C TYR A 457 -2.82 -6.70 -13.08
N VAL A 458 -3.22 -5.77 -12.23
CA VAL A 458 -2.52 -5.52 -10.96
C VAL A 458 -2.58 -6.75 -10.06
N ALA A 459 -3.74 -7.40 -9.95
CA ALA A 459 -3.93 -8.60 -9.14
C ALA A 459 -3.05 -9.77 -9.63
N MET A 460 -3.09 -10.05 -10.94
CA MET A 460 -2.32 -11.14 -11.55
C MET A 460 -0.80 -10.96 -11.39
N THR A 461 -0.32 -9.71 -11.38
CA THR A 461 1.11 -9.39 -11.29
C THR A 461 1.65 -9.37 -9.85
N ARG A 462 0.85 -9.68 -8.82
CA ARG A 462 1.34 -9.71 -7.43
C ARG A 462 2.13 -10.97 -7.07
N GLY A 463 1.87 -12.09 -7.75
CA GLY A 463 2.50 -13.38 -7.51
C GLY A 463 3.73 -13.60 -8.40
N ALA A 464 4.85 -13.99 -7.80
CA ALA A 464 6.09 -14.29 -8.51
C ALA A 464 6.20 -15.77 -8.94
N LYS A 465 5.65 -16.71 -8.18
CA LYS A 465 5.76 -18.16 -8.41
C LYS A 465 4.47 -18.75 -8.97
N THR A 466 3.31 -18.49 -8.36
CA THR A 466 2.03 -19.03 -8.86
C THR A 466 0.89 -18.02 -8.77
N LEU A 467 -0.13 -18.25 -9.59
CA LEU A 467 -1.36 -17.47 -9.66
C LEU A 467 -2.57 -18.43 -9.63
N THR A 468 -3.50 -18.21 -8.72
CA THR A 468 -4.82 -18.88 -8.72
C THR A 468 -5.90 -17.86 -9.04
N ILE A 469 -6.74 -18.15 -10.02
CA ILE A 469 -7.82 -17.28 -10.47
C ILE A 469 -9.15 -17.98 -10.16
N ILE A 470 -9.90 -17.45 -9.20
CA ILE A 470 -11.22 -17.96 -8.82
C ILE A 470 -12.28 -17.12 -9.53
N GLY A 471 -13.20 -17.78 -10.24
CA GLY A 471 -14.28 -17.15 -10.97
C GLY A 471 -15.06 -18.16 -11.81
N GLU A 472 -16.20 -17.74 -12.32
CA GLU A 472 -17.05 -18.50 -13.22
C GLU A 472 -16.57 -18.34 -14.66
N GLN A 473 -16.28 -17.10 -15.06
CA GLN A 473 -16.16 -16.76 -16.46
C GLN A 473 -14.90 -17.34 -17.10
N ARG A 474 -15.02 -17.69 -18.38
CA ARG A 474 -13.88 -18.18 -19.19
C ARG A 474 -12.98 -17.04 -19.65
N TYR A 475 -13.58 -15.90 -20.00
CA TYR A 475 -12.89 -14.75 -20.57
C TYR A 475 -12.91 -13.58 -19.59
N LEU A 476 -11.74 -13.01 -19.29
CA LEU A 476 -11.60 -11.87 -18.36
C LEU A 476 -10.92 -10.66 -19.01
N PRO A 477 -11.30 -9.41 -18.66
CA PRO A 477 -12.38 -9.05 -17.75
C PRO A 477 -13.77 -9.33 -18.35
N VAL A 478 -14.78 -9.42 -17.49
CA VAL A 478 -16.16 -9.71 -17.91
C VAL A 478 -16.78 -8.52 -18.64
N ARG A 479 -16.50 -7.31 -18.15
CA ARG A 479 -16.98 -6.04 -18.68
C ARG A 479 -15.86 -5.27 -19.35
#